data_AF-A0A952B2L2-F1
#
_entry.id   AF-A0A952B2L2-F1
#
_cell.length_a   1.000
_cell.length_b   1.000
_cell.length_c   1.000
_cell.angle_alpha   90.00
_cell.angle_beta   90.00
_cell.angle_gamma   90.00
#
_symmetry.space_group_name_H-M   'P 1'
#
loop_
_entity.id
_entity.type
_entity.pdbx_description
1 polymer ?
#
loop_
_entity_poly.entity_id
_entity_poly.type
_entity_poly.pdbx_seq_one_letter_code
_entity_poly.pdbx_strand_id
1 'polypeptide(L)' 'MAEWTSEIEEELKKLYVETDIPSDTLIKSKENLSRFTSTLNSKLTDHDGFTQEEVAGKLLKIRKTGNLPTIRS' A
#
# COMPACT_ATOMS: atom_id res chain seq x y z
N MET A 1 -1.60 -17.07 -3.29
CA MET A 1 -1.07 -15.69 -3.36
C MET A 1 -2.22 -14.83 -3.84
N ALA A 2 -2.57 -13.79 -3.10
CA ALA A 2 -3.63 -12.88 -3.53
C ALA A 2 -3.19 -12.13 -4.80
N GLU A 3 -4.07 -12.10 -5.80
CA GLU A 3 -3.79 -11.38 -7.05
C GLU A 3 -3.99 -9.88 -6.86
N TRP A 4 -3.06 -9.08 -7.40
CA TRP A 4 -3.21 -7.62 -7.42
C TRP A 4 -4.17 -7.21 -8.52
N THR A 5 -5.46 -7.09 -8.18
CA THR A 5 -6.47 -6.54 -9.08
C THR A 5 -6.42 -5.00 -9.09
N SER A 6 -7.00 -4.39 -10.12
CA SER A 6 -7.10 -2.92 -10.22
C SER A 6 -7.80 -2.30 -9.00
N GLU A 7 -8.82 -2.97 -8.44
CA GLU A 7 -9.54 -2.52 -7.25
C GLU A 7 -8.62 -2.46 -6.02
N ILE A 8 -7.82 -3.50 -5.80
CA ILE A 8 -6.85 -3.56 -4.71
C ILE A 8 -5.78 -2.48 -4.88
N GLU A 9 -5.31 -2.25 -6.12
CA GLU A 9 -4.35 -1.19 -6.40
C GLU A 9 -4.94 0.21 -6.14
N GLU A 10 -6.21 0.42 -6.46
CA GLU A 10 -6.91 1.68 -6.16
C GLU A 10 -7.08 1.89 -4.65
N GLU A 11 -7.51 0.89 -3.90
CA GLU A 11 -7.62 0.99 -2.44
C GLU A 11 -6.27 1.22 -1.77
N LEU A 12 -5.20 0.56 -2.26
CA LEU A 12 -3.84 0.81 -1.79
C LEU A 12 -3.40 2.26 -2.06
N LYS A 13 -3.69 2.81 -3.25
CA LYS A 13 -3.39 4.21 -3.57
C LYS A 13 -4.19 5.18 -2.71
N LYS A 14 -5.49 4.93 -2.50
CA LYS A 14 -6.33 5.75 -1.62
C LYS A 14 -5.79 5.75 -0.21
N LEU A 15 -5.54 4.57 0.35
CA LEU A 15 -4.99 4.44 1.70
C LEU A 15 -3.66 5.17 1.81
N TYR A 16 -2.78 5.06 0.80
CA TYR A 16 -1.50 5.77 0.76
C TYR A 16 -1.66 7.30 0.81
N VAL A 17 -2.62 7.85 0.06
CA VAL A 17 -2.94 9.29 0.12
C VAL A 17 -3.53 9.67 1.48
N GLU A 18 -4.43 8.85 2.03
CA GLU A 18 -5.02 9.07 3.36
C GLU A 18 -3.98 9.04 4.49
N THR A 19 -2.93 8.24 4.33
CA THR A 19 -1.89 8.14 5.36
C THR A 19 -0.98 9.38 5.39
N ASP A 20 -0.90 10.15 4.30
CA ASP A 20 0.00 11.30 4.12
C ASP A 20 1.50 10.99 4.39
N ILE A 21 1.88 9.70 4.36
CA ILE A 21 3.27 9.28 4.63
C ILE A 21 3.95 8.95 3.29
N PRO A 22 5.11 9.54 2.98
CA PRO A 22 5.84 9.20 1.78
C PRO A 22 6.25 7.72 1.79
N SER A 23 6.14 7.07 0.64
CA SER A 23 6.40 5.62 0.48
C SER A 23 7.75 5.18 1.03
N ASP A 24 8.79 6.02 0.92
CA ASP A 24 10.11 5.74 1.48
C ASP A 24 10.06 5.59 3.01
N THR A 25 9.37 6.50 3.69
CA THR A 25 9.17 6.47 5.15
C THR A 25 8.22 5.35 5.56
N LEU A 26 7.17 5.10 4.78
CA LEU A 26 6.22 4.03 5.04
C LEU A 26 6.91 2.66 5.00
N ILE A 27 7.73 2.41 3.97
CA ILE A 27 8.46 1.15 3.78
C ILE A 27 9.58 1.00 4.83
N LYS A 28 10.24 2.09 5.22
CA LYS A 28 11.29 2.07 6.25
C LYS A 28 10.73 1.83 7.66
N SER A 29 9.51 2.28 7.93
CA SER A 29 8.90 2.14 9.25
C SER A 29 8.09 0.84 9.34
N LYS A 30 8.63 -0.17 10.01
CA LYS A 30 7.93 -1.45 10.26
C LYS A 30 6.57 -1.25 10.92
N GLU A 31 6.45 -0.31 11.84
CA GLU A 31 5.19 -0.06 12.54
C GLU A 31 4.13 0.56 11.60
N ASN A 32 4.52 1.55 10.80
CA ASN A 32 3.61 2.18 9.83
C ASN A 32 3.24 1.19 8.72
N LEU A 33 4.19 0.42 8.21
CA LEU A 33 3.93 -0.61 7.21
C LEU A 33 3.00 -1.70 7.76
N SER A 34 3.20 -2.13 9.00
CA SER A 34 2.32 -3.10 9.66
C SER A 34 0.89 -2.58 9.79
N ARG A 35 0.72 -1.33 10.25
CA ARG A 35 -0.60 -0.70 10.33
C ARG A 35 -1.23 -0.55 8.96
N PHE A 36 -0.46 -0.08 7.98
CA PHE A 36 -0.91 0.11 6.60
C PHE A 36 -1.40 -1.21 5.98
N THR A 37 -0.61 -2.26 6.07
CA THR A 37 -0.97 -3.60 5.58
C THR A 37 -2.21 -4.14 6.31
N SER A 38 -2.31 -3.95 7.62
CA SER A 38 -3.49 -4.37 8.39
C SER A 38 -4.75 -3.63 7.96
N THR A 39 -4.67 -2.31 7.79
CA THR A 39 -5.79 -1.48 7.32
C THR A 39 -6.20 -1.85 5.89
N LEU A 40 -5.24 -2.10 5.01
CA LEU A 40 -5.49 -2.55 3.64
C LEU A 40 -6.22 -3.90 3.66
N ASN A 41 -5.72 -4.87 4.41
CA ASN A 41 -6.35 -6.20 4.53
C ASN A 41 -7.76 -6.12 5.15
N SER A 42 -7.99 -5.22 6.11
CA SER A 42 -9.34 -4.99 6.65
C SER A 42 -10.31 -4.42 5.62
N LYS A 43 -9.86 -3.56 4.70
CA LYS A 43 -10.67 -3.05 3.60
C LYS A 43 -10.95 -4.13 2.54
N LEU A 44 -10.02 -5.05 2.35
CA LEU A 44 -10.11 -6.15 1.38
C LEU A 44 -10.74 -7.40 2.02
N THR A 45 -11.97 -7.25 2.53
CA THR A 45 -12.67 -8.25 3.35
C THR A 45 -12.81 -9.63 2.70
N ASP A 46 -12.66 -9.73 1.37
CA ASP A 46 -12.83 -10.95 0.56
C ASP A 46 -11.51 -11.53 0.01
N HIS A 47 -10.35 -10.93 0.31
CA HIS A 47 -9.06 -11.38 -0.21
C HIS A 47 -8.19 -12.03 0.86
N ASP A 48 -7.43 -13.05 0.46
CA ASP A 48 -6.26 -13.50 1.23
C ASP A 48 -5.38 -12.28 1.51
N GLY A 49 -5.24 -11.91 2.79
CA GLY A 49 -4.53 -10.71 3.18
C GLY A 49 -3.09 -10.67 2.63
N PHE A 50 -2.64 -9.48 2.27
CA PHE A 50 -1.27 -9.26 1.81
C PHE A 50 -0.30 -9.20 2.98
N THR A 51 0.94 -9.63 2.73
CA THR A 51 2.03 -9.45 3.68
C THR A 51 2.67 -8.07 3.56
N GLN A 52 3.39 -7.63 4.60
CA GLN A 52 4.11 -6.34 4.58
C GLN A 52 5.11 -6.25 3.41
N GLU A 53 5.78 -7.36 3.10
CA GLU A 53 6.76 -7.45 2.01
C GLU A 53 6.10 -7.27 0.64
N GLU A 54 4.93 -7.88 0.43
CA GLU A 54 4.17 -7.73 -0.82
C GLU A 54 3.66 -6.30 -0.99
N VAL A 55 3.10 -5.70 0.07
CA VAL A 55 2.61 -4.33 0.05
C VAL A 55 3.76 -3.35 -0.21
N ALA A 56 4.90 -3.52 0.47
CA ALA A 56 6.09 -2.70 0.24
C ALA A 56 6.63 -2.84 -1.18
N GLY A 57 6.75 -4.08 -1.68
CA GLY A 57 7.20 -4.36 -3.04
C GLY A 57 6.27 -3.75 -4.09
N LYS A 58 4.97 -3.83 -3.86
CA LYS A 58 3.96 -3.23 -4.74
C LYS A 58 4.02 -1.71 -4.73
N LEU A 59 4.11 -1.08 -3.56
CA LEU A 59 4.29 0.37 -3.42
C LEU A 59 5.55 0.86 -4.17
N LEU A 60 6.67 0.14 -4.05
CA LEU A 60 7.90 0.45 -4.80
C LEU A 60 7.70 0.33 -6.31
N LYS A 61 6.96 -0.68 -6.78
CA LYS A 61 6.67 -0.88 -8.20
C LYS A 61 5.76 0.24 -8.75
N ILE A 62 4.71 0.62 -8.02
CA ILE A 62 3.80 1.70 -8.37
C ILE A 62 4.56 3.05 -8.38
N ARG A 63 5.45 3.28 -7.40
CA ARG A 63 6.36 4.44 -7.37
C ARG A 63 7.26 4.49 -8.60
N LYS A 64 7.94 3.38 -8.92
CA LYS A 64 8.85 3.30 -10.07
C LYS A 64 8.14 3.50 -11.41
N THR A 65 6.88 3.08 -11.50
CA THR A 65 6.06 3.28 -12.71
C THR A 65 5.46 4.69 -12.80
N GLY A 66 5.69 5.56 -11.82
CA GLY A 66 5.17 6.93 -11.81
C GLY A 66 3.66 7.03 -11.53
N ASN A 67 3.03 5.92 -11.14
CA ASN A 67 1.58 5.82 -10.89
C ASN A 67 1.23 5.98 -9.41
N LEU A 68 2.22 6.26 -8.56
CA LEU A 68 1.97 6.52 -7.14
C LEU A 68 1.60 8.01 -7.01
N PRO A 69 0.41 8.34 -6.48
CA PRO A 69 0.01 9.72 -6.31
C PRO A 69 1.04 10.46 -5.47
N THR A 70 1.47 11.62 -5.95
CA THR A 70 2.41 12.49 -5.24
C THR A 70 1.67 13.13 -4.07
N ILE A 71 2.04 12.75 -2.85
CA ILE A 71 1.57 13.44 -1.65
C ILE A 71 2.20 14.83 -1.68
N ARG A 72 1.37 15.86 -1.92
CA ARG A 72 1.76 17.26 -1.83
C ARG A 72 1.65 17.67 -0.35
N SER A 73 2.61 17.26 0.48
CA SER A 73 2.83 17.98 1.75
C SER A 73 3.37 19.38 1.48
#